data_AF-A0A6L8A0M3-F1
#
_entry.id   AF-A0A6L8A0M3-F1
#
_cell.length_a   1.000
_cell.length_b   1.000
_cell.length_c   1.000
_cell.angle_alpha   90.00
_cell.angle_beta   90.00
_cell.angle_gamma   90.00
#
_symmetry.space_group_name_H-M   'P 1'
#
loop_
_entity.id
_entity.type
_entity.pdbx_description
1 polymer ?
#
loop_
_entity_poly.entity_id
_entity_poly.type
_entity_poly.pdbx_seq_one_letter_code
_entity_poly.pdbx_strand_id
1 'polypeptide(L)'
;MKTHPIYTRCAAEFVAKDCDRATVDVDLKDTAKLIRATLKAHFPGVKFSVRSDRYAGGSSIRVDWMDGPGQETVQAVVAPYASRGFDGMIDMAYCKGGWLYPDGSAGLRTSQGGERSGGSAPAYDMPAASPDAVPVRFGPSYVTAQRDKSRAYMAGLVAAYAEAKDDPLAEAIRAGRVYAAGEDRYAYAEGAGAILLSEAGPAVWGDTALHRFDCERLAA
;
A
#
# COMPACT_ATOMS: atom_id res chain seq x y z
N MET A 1 8.85 1.83 -25.08
CA MET A 1 7.66 2.01 -24.21
C MET A 1 6.82 3.14 -24.78
N LYS A 2 5.49 3.03 -24.84
CA LYS A 2 4.65 4.15 -25.34
C LYS A 2 4.51 5.20 -24.25
N THR A 3 4.71 6.47 -24.59
CA THR A 3 4.51 7.59 -23.67
C THR A 3 3.05 7.69 -23.26
N HIS A 4 2.79 7.90 -21.97
CA HIS A 4 1.43 8.01 -21.44
C HIS A 4 0.82 9.38 -21.78
N PRO A 5 -0.44 9.46 -22.28
CA PRO A 5 -1.04 10.74 -22.67
C PRO A 5 -1.09 11.81 -21.56
N ILE A 6 -1.32 11.37 -20.32
CA ILE A 6 -1.28 12.26 -19.14
C ILE A 6 0.12 12.86 -18.93
N TYR A 7 1.17 12.05 -19.12
CA TYR A 7 2.55 12.56 -19.05
C TYR A 7 2.78 13.61 -20.14
N THR A 8 2.41 13.33 -21.40
CA THR A 8 2.63 14.29 -22.50
C THR A 8 2.00 15.65 -22.21
N ARG A 9 0.76 15.67 -21.67
CA ARG A 9 0.10 16.91 -21.24
C ARG A 9 0.89 17.61 -20.13
N CYS A 10 1.25 16.88 -19.08
CA CYS A 10 1.95 17.46 -17.93
C CYS A 10 3.35 17.97 -18.30
N ALA A 11 4.06 17.28 -19.20
CA ALA A 11 5.35 17.73 -19.72
C ALA A 11 5.21 19.03 -20.51
N ALA A 12 4.20 19.14 -21.38
CA ALA A 12 3.91 20.38 -22.12
C ALA A 12 3.57 21.54 -21.17
N GLU A 13 2.74 21.29 -20.15
CA GLU A 13 2.42 22.31 -19.14
C GLU A 13 3.65 22.73 -18.32
N PHE A 14 4.51 21.78 -17.94
CA PHE A 14 5.73 22.06 -17.20
C PHE A 14 6.69 22.97 -17.99
N VAL A 15 6.92 22.64 -19.27
CA VAL A 15 7.73 23.47 -20.17
C VAL A 15 7.14 24.88 -20.32
N ALA A 16 5.81 25.01 -20.39
CA ALA A 16 5.15 26.30 -20.51
C ALA A 16 5.23 27.18 -19.23
N LYS A 17 5.46 26.60 -18.05
CA LYS A 17 5.55 27.35 -16.79
C LYS A 17 6.85 28.11 -16.59
N ASP A 18 7.87 27.85 -17.42
CA ASP A 18 9.14 28.60 -17.49
C ASP A 18 9.72 29.01 -16.13
N CYS A 19 9.73 28.09 -15.16
CA CYS A 19 10.41 28.27 -13.88
C CYS A 19 10.94 26.95 -13.31
N ASP A 20 12.18 26.97 -12.83
CA ASP A 20 12.93 25.79 -12.36
C ASP A 20 12.28 25.07 -11.17
N ARG A 21 11.36 25.74 -10.46
CA ARG A 21 10.60 25.18 -9.33
C ARG A 21 9.14 24.87 -9.66
N ALA A 22 8.73 24.99 -10.92
CA ALA A 22 7.37 24.69 -11.34
C ALA A 22 6.98 23.27 -10.91
N THR A 23 5.72 23.11 -10.53
CA THR A 23 5.09 21.81 -10.35
C THR A 23 3.78 21.82 -11.11
N VAL A 24 3.45 20.70 -11.75
CA VAL A 24 2.18 20.52 -12.47
C VAL A 24 1.23 19.69 -11.63
N ASP A 25 -0.02 20.12 -11.51
CA ASP A 25 -1.03 19.35 -10.79
C ASP A 25 -1.63 18.27 -11.70
N VAL A 26 -1.80 17.05 -11.18
CA VAL A 26 -2.45 15.93 -11.89
C VAL A 26 -3.81 15.67 -11.25
N ASP A 27 -4.90 15.75 -12.01
CA ASP A 27 -6.24 15.53 -11.45
C ASP A 27 -6.39 14.13 -10.82
N LEU A 28 -7.30 14.02 -9.86
CA LEU A 28 -7.65 12.77 -9.17
C LEU A 28 -8.02 11.64 -10.14
N LYS A 29 -8.83 11.93 -11.17
CA LYS A 29 -9.26 10.90 -12.15
C LYS A 29 -8.11 10.45 -13.01
N ASP A 30 -7.22 11.36 -13.36
CA ASP A 30 -6.02 11.07 -14.15
C ASP A 30 -5.02 10.26 -13.32
N THR A 31 -4.84 10.61 -12.05
CA THR A 31 -4.04 9.82 -11.11
C THR A 31 -4.59 8.39 -10.98
N ALA A 32 -5.91 8.21 -10.89
CA ALA A 32 -6.52 6.88 -10.88
C ALA A 32 -6.25 6.06 -12.16
N LYS A 33 -6.20 6.70 -13.34
CA LYS A 33 -5.83 6.03 -14.60
C LYS A 33 -4.36 5.59 -14.59
N LEU A 34 -3.46 6.45 -14.11
CA LEU A 34 -2.04 6.13 -13.97
C LEU A 34 -1.85 4.92 -13.04
N ILE A 35 -2.48 4.94 -11.86
CA ILE A 35 -2.45 3.82 -10.91
C ILE A 35 -2.92 2.52 -11.56
N ARG A 36 -4.04 2.53 -12.30
CA ARG A 36 -4.53 1.33 -13.00
C ARG A 36 -3.53 0.81 -14.03
N ALA A 37 -2.87 1.69 -14.78
CA ALA A 37 -1.88 1.32 -15.77
C ALA A 37 -0.63 0.70 -15.10
N THR A 38 -0.12 1.33 -14.04
CA THR A 38 1.03 0.82 -13.27
C THR A 38 0.72 -0.51 -12.62
N LEU A 39 -0.41 -0.66 -11.94
CA LEU A 39 -0.79 -1.93 -11.31
C LEU A 39 -0.90 -3.07 -12.33
N LYS A 40 -1.48 -2.79 -13.51
CA LYS A 40 -1.57 -3.78 -14.60
C LYS A 40 -0.20 -4.20 -15.13
N ALA A 41 0.77 -3.28 -15.16
CA ALA A 41 2.14 -3.57 -15.60
C ALA A 41 2.91 -4.39 -14.55
N HIS A 42 2.77 -4.07 -13.26
CA HIS A 42 3.47 -4.76 -12.17
C HIS A 42 2.86 -6.12 -11.81
N PHE A 43 1.53 -6.25 -11.87
CA PHE A 43 0.82 -7.44 -11.41
C PHE A 43 -0.15 -7.95 -12.51
N PRO A 44 0.38 -8.50 -13.61
CA PRO A 44 -0.44 -9.03 -14.67
C PRO A 44 -1.32 -10.18 -14.14
N GLY A 45 -2.61 -10.16 -14.47
CA GLY A 45 -3.57 -11.19 -14.07
C GLY A 45 -4.32 -10.91 -12.77
N VAL A 46 -3.92 -9.89 -11.99
CA VAL A 46 -4.65 -9.48 -10.77
C VAL A 46 -5.69 -8.41 -11.12
N LYS A 47 -6.91 -8.59 -10.62
CA LYS A 47 -8.01 -7.64 -10.83
C LYS A 47 -8.07 -6.63 -9.69
N PHE A 48 -7.59 -5.43 -9.95
CA PHE A 48 -7.69 -4.30 -9.02
C PHE A 48 -8.96 -3.47 -9.23
N SER A 49 -9.59 -3.07 -8.13
CA SER A 49 -10.60 -2.04 -8.04
C SER A 49 -9.93 -0.74 -7.57
N VAL A 50 -9.94 0.29 -8.42
CA VAL A 50 -9.34 1.60 -8.10
C VAL A 50 -10.46 2.63 -8.04
N ARG A 51 -10.82 3.05 -6.82
CA ARG A 51 -11.92 3.97 -6.53
C ARG A 51 -11.39 5.28 -5.98
N SER A 52 -11.82 6.39 -6.57
CA SER A 52 -11.48 7.73 -6.11
C SER A 52 -12.63 8.35 -5.33
N ASP A 53 -12.33 9.06 -4.26
CA ASP A 53 -13.30 9.77 -3.43
C ASP A 53 -12.87 11.22 -3.18
N ARG A 54 -13.83 12.13 -3.03
CA ARG A 54 -13.63 13.53 -2.65
C ARG A 54 -14.49 13.85 -1.44
N TYR A 55 -13.89 14.46 -0.43
CA TYR A 55 -14.55 14.79 0.83
C TYR A 55 -14.10 16.17 1.32
N ALA A 56 -14.78 16.68 2.35
CA ALA A 56 -14.42 17.97 2.94
C ALA A 56 -12.94 17.94 3.42
N GLY A 57 -12.11 18.78 2.81
CA GLY A 57 -10.69 18.87 3.15
C GLY A 57 -9.75 17.90 2.42
N GLY A 58 -10.21 17.12 1.44
CA GLY A 58 -9.27 16.28 0.68
C GLY A 58 -9.88 15.36 -0.38
N SER A 59 -9.02 14.52 -0.93
CA SER A 59 -9.42 13.42 -1.80
C SER A 59 -8.53 12.21 -1.59
N SER A 60 -9.03 11.02 -1.90
CA SER A 60 -8.28 9.79 -1.74
C SER A 60 -8.55 8.81 -2.88
N ILE A 61 -7.65 7.86 -3.05
CA ILE A 61 -7.86 6.69 -3.89
C ILE A 61 -7.69 5.44 -3.04
N ARG A 62 -8.68 4.55 -3.09
CA ARG A 62 -8.61 3.22 -2.51
C ARG A 62 -8.38 2.21 -3.64
N VAL A 63 -7.38 1.36 -3.45
CA VAL A 63 -7.04 0.24 -4.33
C VAL A 63 -7.39 -1.03 -3.58
N ASP A 64 -8.44 -1.71 -4.02
CA ASP A 64 -8.92 -2.95 -3.43
C ASP A 64 -8.67 -4.12 -4.40
N TRP A 65 -8.26 -5.28 -3.90
CA TRP A 65 -8.20 -6.51 -4.69
C TRP A 65 -8.35 -7.73 -3.78
N MET A 66 -8.62 -8.88 -4.41
CA MET A 66 -8.78 -10.16 -3.73
C MET A 66 -7.59 -11.07 -4.02
N ASP A 67 -7.03 -11.69 -2.97
CA ASP A 67 -5.88 -12.59 -3.02
C ASP A 67 -4.66 -11.98 -3.74
N GLY A 68 -3.72 -12.78 -4.24
CA GLY A 68 -2.59 -12.28 -5.05
C GLY A 68 -1.48 -11.59 -4.23
N PRO A 69 -0.85 -10.52 -4.74
CA PRO A 69 0.35 -9.92 -4.14
C PRO A 69 0.07 -9.35 -2.76
N GLY A 70 1.10 -9.31 -1.91
CA GLY A 70 1.03 -8.74 -0.56
C GLY A 70 0.61 -7.28 -0.57
N GLN A 71 -0.13 -6.87 0.47
CA GLN A 71 -0.64 -5.51 0.59
C GLN A 71 0.49 -4.47 0.60
N GLU A 72 1.58 -4.76 1.30
CA GLU A 72 2.75 -3.88 1.37
C GLU A 72 3.43 -3.70 0.01
N THR A 73 3.54 -4.77 -0.78
CA THR A 73 4.10 -4.73 -2.14
C THR A 73 3.27 -3.81 -3.04
N VAL A 74 1.94 -3.93 -2.99
CA VAL A 74 1.06 -3.07 -3.78
C VAL A 74 1.07 -1.63 -3.25
N GLN A 75 1.07 -1.44 -1.92
CA GLN A 75 1.15 -0.13 -1.29
C GLN A 75 2.41 0.61 -1.70
N ALA A 76 3.57 -0.06 -1.78
CA ALA A 76 4.83 0.52 -2.21
C ALA A 76 4.76 1.03 -3.66
N VAL A 77 4.08 0.30 -4.55
CA VAL A 77 3.87 0.69 -5.96
C VAL A 77 2.96 1.92 -6.08
N VAL A 78 1.94 2.04 -5.24
CA VAL A 78 0.94 3.13 -5.35
C VAL A 78 1.24 4.34 -4.46
N ALA A 79 2.08 4.21 -3.44
CA ALA A 79 2.44 5.28 -2.51
C ALA A 79 2.99 6.57 -3.15
N PRO A 80 3.75 6.52 -4.27
CA PRO A 80 4.22 7.72 -4.96
C PRO A 80 3.11 8.61 -5.54
N TYR A 81 1.91 8.05 -5.76
CA TYR A 81 0.76 8.78 -6.30
C TYR A 81 -0.01 9.62 -5.28
N ALA A 82 0.36 9.57 -4.00
CA ALA A 82 -0.25 10.38 -2.96
C ALA A 82 0.48 11.71 -2.78
N SER A 83 -0.24 12.83 -2.66
CA SER A 83 0.34 14.15 -2.39
C SER A 83 0.52 14.47 -0.92
N ARG A 84 0.05 13.61 -0.01
CA ARG A 84 0.22 13.78 1.43
C ARG A 84 0.67 12.49 2.12
N GLY A 85 1.39 12.67 3.22
CA GLY A 85 1.62 11.65 4.23
C GLY A 85 1.03 12.10 5.56
N PHE A 86 0.99 11.20 6.52
CA PHE A 86 0.51 11.48 7.87
C PHE A 86 1.55 11.01 8.88
N ASP A 87 1.89 11.88 9.82
CA ASP A 87 2.79 11.57 10.92
C ASP A 87 1.98 11.38 12.19
N GLY A 88 1.85 10.13 12.63
CA GLY A 88 1.08 9.79 13.82
C GLY A 88 1.72 10.22 15.14
N MET A 89 3.01 10.58 15.17
CA MET A 89 3.66 11.06 16.40
C MET A 89 3.13 12.44 16.78
N ILE A 90 2.95 13.31 15.79
CA ILE A 90 2.50 14.71 15.96
C ILE A 90 1.05 14.92 15.50
N ASP A 91 0.33 13.85 15.14
CA ASP A 91 -1.05 13.91 14.64
C ASP A 91 -1.23 14.90 13.46
N MET A 92 -0.23 14.99 12.56
CA MET A 92 -0.20 16.01 11.51
C MET A 92 0.10 15.45 10.12
N ALA A 93 -0.65 15.94 9.14
CA ALA A 93 -0.40 15.66 7.72
C ALA A 93 0.71 16.55 7.15
N TYR A 94 1.55 15.99 6.28
CA TYR A 94 2.59 16.71 5.56
C TYR A 94 2.46 16.54 4.05
N CYS A 95 2.94 17.52 3.29
CA CYS A 95 2.86 17.52 1.83
C CYS A 95 4.01 16.72 1.21
N LYS A 96 3.70 16.04 0.11
CA LYS A 96 4.63 15.31 -0.74
C LYS A 96 4.56 15.83 -2.17
N GLY A 97 5.70 15.89 -2.83
CA GLY A 97 5.84 16.07 -4.28
C GLY A 97 6.14 14.73 -4.94
N GLY A 98 5.71 14.58 -6.18
CA GLY A 98 5.95 13.40 -7.00
C GLY A 98 6.74 13.70 -8.28
N TRP A 99 7.35 12.66 -8.82
CA TRP A 99 7.84 12.60 -10.19
C TRP A 99 6.80 11.85 -11.03
N LEU A 100 6.52 12.34 -12.24
CA LEU A 100 5.76 11.62 -13.26
C LEU A 100 6.70 11.26 -14.41
N TYR A 101 6.82 9.97 -14.70
CA TYR A 101 7.70 9.44 -15.74
C TYR A 101 6.98 9.29 -17.10
N PRO A 102 7.73 9.19 -18.21
CA PRO A 102 7.16 9.11 -19.56
C PRO A 102 6.12 7.99 -19.76
N ASP A 103 6.28 6.86 -19.08
CA ASP A 103 5.37 5.71 -19.14
C ASP A 103 4.12 5.85 -18.27
N GLY A 104 4.02 6.93 -17.51
CA GLY A 104 2.94 7.18 -16.56
C GLY A 104 3.20 6.62 -15.17
N SER A 105 4.34 6.00 -14.91
CA SER A 105 4.73 5.60 -13.55
C SER A 105 5.09 6.83 -12.70
N ALA A 106 5.08 6.66 -11.39
CA ALA A 106 5.34 7.74 -10.43
C ALA A 106 6.53 7.41 -9.51
N GLY A 107 7.26 8.46 -9.13
CA GLY A 107 8.33 8.40 -8.14
C GLY A 107 8.10 9.40 -7.00
N LEU A 108 8.69 9.13 -5.84
CA LEU A 108 8.75 10.11 -4.75
C LEU A 108 9.72 11.22 -5.13
N ARG A 109 9.36 12.48 -4.87
CA ARG A 109 10.23 13.65 -5.08
C ARG A 109 10.61 14.28 -3.76
N THR A 110 9.72 15.04 -3.15
CA THR A 110 10.05 15.87 -1.98
C THR A 110 9.06 15.65 -0.86
N SER A 111 9.52 15.64 0.39
CA SER A 111 8.70 15.72 1.58
C SER A 111 9.42 16.53 2.64
N GLN A 112 8.70 17.41 3.35
CA GLN A 112 9.27 18.10 4.50
C GLN A 112 9.31 17.24 5.77
N GLY A 113 8.65 16.07 5.74
CA GLY A 113 8.51 15.20 6.90
C GLY A 113 7.78 15.87 8.07
N GLY A 114 7.87 15.25 9.24
CA GLY A 114 7.40 15.76 10.52
C GLY A 114 8.53 16.03 11.53
N GLU A 115 9.77 15.59 11.25
CA GLU A 115 10.92 15.67 12.18
C GLU A 115 11.17 17.08 12.72
N ARG A 116 11.01 18.12 11.88
CA ARG A 116 11.19 19.53 12.28
C ARG A 116 10.15 20.01 13.29
N SER A 117 9.04 19.28 13.42
CA SER A 117 7.97 19.52 14.38
C SER A 117 7.97 18.50 15.52
N GLY A 118 9.05 17.72 15.68
CA GLY A 118 9.16 16.64 16.66
C GLY A 118 8.51 15.33 16.22
N GLY A 119 8.09 15.21 14.96
CA GLY A 119 7.53 13.99 14.39
C GLY A 119 8.58 12.93 14.03
N SER A 120 8.10 11.80 13.53
CA SER A 120 8.94 10.66 13.12
C SER A 120 9.01 10.48 11.59
N ALA A 121 8.19 11.20 10.82
CA ALA A 121 8.21 11.10 9.36
C ALA A 121 9.43 11.83 8.79
N PRO A 122 10.33 11.14 8.05
CA PRO A 122 11.56 11.74 7.56
C PRO A 122 11.31 12.76 6.45
N ALA A 123 12.10 13.83 6.45
CA ALA A 123 12.23 14.69 5.28
C ALA A 123 13.04 13.99 4.18
N TYR A 124 12.71 14.24 2.92
CA TYR A 124 13.49 13.73 1.79
C TYR A 124 13.39 14.64 0.56
N ASP A 125 14.43 14.59 -0.25
CA ASP A 125 14.49 15.15 -1.60
C ASP A 125 15.18 14.12 -2.51
N MET A 126 14.38 13.40 -3.27
CA MET A 126 14.78 12.25 -4.08
C MET A 126 14.97 12.71 -5.52
N PRO A 127 16.15 12.46 -6.13
CA PRO A 127 16.38 12.78 -7.52
C PRO A 127 15.44 11.95 -8.42
N ALA A 128 15.11 12.50 -9.59
CA ALA A 128 14.36 11.75 -10.58
C ALA A 128 15.18 10.55 -11.06
N ALA A 129 14.52 9.40 -11.27
CA ALA A 129 15.16 8.22 -11.86
C ALA A 129 15.39 8.35 -13.37
N SER A 130 14.88 9.42 -13.99
CA SER A 130 15.01 9.71 -15.43
C SER A 130 15.07 11.22 -15.63
N PRO A 131 15.91 11.72 -16.56
CA PRO A 131 15.97 13.15 -16.88
C PRO A 131 14.67 13.68 -17.49
N ASP A 132 13.84 12.80 -18.06
CA ASP A 132 12.56 13.16 -18.67
C ASP A 132 11.41 13.23 -17.65
N ALA A 133 11.68 13.01 -16.36
CA ALA A 133 10.65 13.07 -15.33
C ALA A 133 10.12 14.49 -15.12
N VAL A 134 8.81 14.62 -14.95
CA VAL A 134 8.15 15.90 -14.71
C VAL A 134 7.84 16.05 -13.22
N PRO A 135 8.18 17.19 -12.59
CA PRO A 135 7.80 17.47 -11.22
C PRO A 135 6.28 17.71 -11.12
N VAL A 136 5.58 16.87 -10.37
CA VAL A 136 4.12 16.93 -10.24
C VAL A 136 3.62 16.93 -8.80
N ARG A 137 2.39 17.41 -8.61
CA ARG A 137 1.57 17.15 -7.42
C ARG A 137 0.36 16.31 -7.85
N PHE A 138 0.25 15.11 -7.32
CA PHE A 138 -0.88 14.24 -7.61
C PHE A 138 -2.15 14.70 -6.88
N GLY A 139 -3.31 14.51 -7.51
CA GLY A 139 -4.59 14.95 -7.00
C GLY A 139 -5.01 14.37 -5.64
N PRO A 140 -4.90 13.05 -5.39
CA PRO A 140 -5.28 12.49 -4.10
C PRO A 140 -4.31 12.92 -2.99
N SER A 141 -4.87 13.26 -1.84
CA SER A 141 -4.13 13.39 -0.59
C SER A 141 -3.52 12.04 -0.23
N TYR A 142 -4.34 10.99 -0.22
CA TYR A 142 -3.94 9.65 0.23
C TYR A 142 -4.27 8.59 -0.81
N VAL A 143 -3.41 7.58 -0.91
CA VAL A 143 -3.64 6.39 -1.70
C VAL A 143 -3.42 5.19 -0.80
N THR A 144 -4.45 4.37 -0.62
CA THR A 144 -4.42 3.20 0.26
C THR A 144 -4.68 1.93 -0.52
N ALA A 145 -3.91 0.90 -0.24
CA ALA A 145 -4.03 -0.44 -0.79
C ALA A 145 -4.65 -1.35 0.29
N GLN A 146 -5.72 -2.06 -0.07
CA GLN A 146 -6.39 -3.03 0.79
C GLN A 146 -6.52 -4.36 0.06
N ARG A 147 -6.01 -5.42 0.69
CA ARG A 147 -6.09 -6.78 0.17
C ARG A 147 -7.10 -7.55 1.00
N ASP A 148 -8.18 -7.98 0.36
CA ASP A 148 -9.11 -8.92 0.98
C ASP A 148 -8.67 -10.35 0.63
N LYS A 149 -8.85 -11.28 1.57
CA LYS A 149 -8.45 -12.69 1.39
C LYS A 149 -9.67 -13.57 1.21
N SER A 150 -9.68 -14.39 0.18
CA SER A 150 -10.75 -15.38 0.00
C SER A 150 -10.67 -16.46 1.09
N ARG A 151 -11.83 -17.03 1.43
CA ARG A 151 -11.89 -18.15 2.37
C ARG A 151 -10.99 -19.32 1.94
N ALA A 152 -10.89 -19.57 0.64
CA ALA A 152 -10.06 -20.64 0.09
C ALA A 152 -8.57 -20.37 0.32
N TYR A 153 -8.11 -19.15 0.04
CA TYR A 153 -6.74 -18.73 0.33
C TYR A 153 -6.42 -18.88 1.82
N MET A 154 -7.31 -18.36 2.67
CA MET A 154 -7.16 -18.44 4.11
C MET A 154 -7.14 -19.87 4.65
N ALA A 155 -7.99 -20.76 4.12
CA ALA A 155 -7.98 -22.17 4.48
C ALA A 155 -6.63 -22.82 4.10
N GLY A 156 -6.09 -22.48 2.94
CA GLY A 156 -4.74 -22.90 2.53
C GLY A 156 -3.64 -22.36 3.44
N LEU A 157 -3.75 -21.10 3.87
CA LEU A 157 -2.81 -20.49 4.82
C LEU A 157 -2.84 -21.18 6.19
N VAL A 158 -4.04 -21.44 6.71
CA VAL A 158 -4.24 -22.17 7.98
C VAL A 158 -3.65 -23.58 7.87
N ALA A 159 -3.94 -24.30 6.78
CA ALA A 159 -3.37 -25.62 6.53
C ALA A 159 -1.84 -25.59 6.44
N ALA A 160 -1.26 -24.58 5.80
CA ALA A 160 0.18 -24.42 5.72
C ALA A 160 0.81 -24.08 7.08
N TYR A 161 0.15 -23.28 7.91
CA TYR A 161 0.62 -22.95 9.26
C TYR A 161 0.57 -24.17 10.19
N ALA A 162 -0.39 -25.08 9.99
CA ALA A 162 -0.55 -26.30 10.79
C ALA A 162 0.69 -27.21 10.81
N GLU A 163 1.58 -27.08 9.81
CA GLU A 163 2.82 -27.82 9.68
C GLU A 163 3.97 -27.29 10.57
N ALA A 164 3.79 -26.13 11.21
CA ALA A 164 4.77 -25.59 12.13
C ALA A 164 4.92 -26.51 13.37
N LYS A 165 6.17 -26.80 13.73
CA LYS A 165 6.50 -27.67 14.87
C LYS A 165 6.60 -26.85 16.15
N ASP A 166 6.15 -27.43 17.25
CA ASP A 166 6.24 -26.86 18.60
C ASP A 166 5.61 -25.46 18.73
N ASP A 167 4.57 -25.20 17.92
CA ASP A 167 3.82 -23.95 17.90
C ASP A 167 2.38 -24.18 18.41
N PRO A 168 1.93 -23.50 19.48
CA PRO A 168 0.61 -23.74 20.05
C PRO A 168 -0.56 -23.31 19.14
N LEU A 169 -0.35 -22.38 18.19
CA LEU A 169 -1.33 -22.02 17.16
C LEU A 169 -1.45 -23.15 16.13
N ALA A 170 -0.33 -23.75 15.71
CA ALA A 170 -0.35 -24.92 14.83
C ALA A 170 -1.05 -26.12 15.49
N GLU A 171 -0.85 -26.34 16.79
CA GLU A 171 -1.61 -27.33 17.56
C GLU A 171 -3.11 -27.01 17.62
N ALA A 172 -3.49 -25.76 17.87
CA ALA A 172 -4.89 -25.33 17.88
C ALA A 172 -5.56 -25.50 16.51
N ILE A 173 -4.84 -25.21 15.43
CA ILE A 173 -5.30 -25.46 14.05
C ILE A 173 -5.51 -26.95 13.80
N ARG A 174 -4.53 -27.80 14.14
CA ARG A 174 -4.64 -29.27 13.98
C ARG A 174 -5.77 -29.87 14.82
N ALA A 175 -6.06 -29.28 15.97
CA ALA A 175 -7.20 -29.64 16.81
C ALA A 175 -8.55 -29.09 16.29
N GLY A 176 -8.58 -28.37 15.16
CA GLY A 176 -9.79 -27.80 14.58
C GLY A 176 -10.34 -26.59 15.33
N ARG A 177 -9.58 -26.01 16.27
CA ARG A 177 -9.99 -24.86 17.07
C ARG A 177 -9.77 -23.52 16.36
N VAL A 178 -9.02 -23.51 15.27
CA VAL A 178 -8.79 -22.33 14.42
C VAL A 178 -9.01 -22.69 12.97
N TYR A 179 -9.84 -21.91 12.27
CA TYR A 179 -10.18 -22.17 10.86
C TYR A 179 -10.64 -20.90 10.12
N ALA A 180 -10.59 -20.94 8.78
CA ALA A 180 -11.12 -19.88 7.93
C ALA A 180 -12.66 -19.88 7.93
N ALA A 181 -13.26 -18.85 8.54
CA ALA A 181 -14.69 -18.74 8.76
C ALA A 181 -15.43 -17.98 7.65
N GLY A 182 -14.72 -17.16 6.88
CA GLY A 182 -15.27 -16.37 5.78
C GLY A 182 -14.18 -15.69 4.97
N GLU A 183 -14.59 -14.71 4.15
CA GLU A 183 -13.66 -13.77 3.54
C GLU A 183 -13.07 -12.88 4.64
N ASP A 184 -11.73 -12.78 4.64
CA ASP A 184 -10.94 -11.99 5.58
C ASP A 184 -11.28 -12.21 7.07
N ARG A 185 -11.70 -13.44 7.44
CA ARG A 185 -12.08 -13.76 8.83
C ARG A 185 -11.71 -15.18 9.26
N TYR A 186 -10.89 -15.29 10.30
CA TYR A 186 -10.67 -16.52 11.04
C TYR A 186 -11.70 -16.68 12.16
N ALA A 187 -11.99 -17.92 12.55
CA ALA A 187 -12.73 -18.22 13.78
C ALA A 187 -11.83 -18.97 14.76
N TYR A 188 -12.08 -18.73 16.04
CA TYR A 188 -11.34 -19.27 17.16
C TYR A 188 -12.31 -19.88 18.16
N ALA A 189 -12.13 -21.16 18.48
CA ALA A 189 -12.87 -21.86 19.52
C ALA A 189 -12.10 -21.80 20.85
N GLU A 190 -12.82 -21.80 21.98
CA GLU A 190 -12.28 -22.09 23.31
C GLU A 190 -11.06 -21.23 23.71
N GLY A 191 -11.07 -19.93 23.39
CA GLY A 191 -9.98 -19.02 23.76
C GLY A 191 -8.72 -19.11 22.89
N ALA A 192 -8.73 -19.92 21.81
CA ALA A 192 -7.60 -20.09 20.89
C ALA A 192 -7.20 -18.81 20.11
N GLY A 193 -7.93 -17.70 20.28
CA GLY A 193 -7.57 -16.41 19.69
C GLY A 193 -6.36 -15.74 20.35
N ALA A 194 -6.17 -15.97 21.65
CA ALA A 194 -5.02 -15.47 22.41
C ALA A 194 -4.09 -16.65 22.68
N ILE A 195 -3.03 -16.76 21.89
CA ILE A 195 -2.07 -17.86 22.04
C ILE A 195 -0.77 -17.28 22.62
N LEU A 196 -0.41 -17.76 23.81
CA LEU A 196 0.86 -17.43 24.43
C LEU A 196 1.97 -18.16 23.69
N LEU A 197 2.80 -17.42 22.96
CA LEU A 197 4.07 -17.94 22.46
C LEU A 197 5.03 -18.02 23.67
N SER A 198 5.04 -19.17 24.35
CA SER A 198 5.83 -19.51 25.55
C SER A 198 5.39 -18.87 26.88
N GLU A 199 5.65 -19.59 27.99
CA GLU A 199 5.35 -19.16 29.37
C GLU A 199 6.03 -17.84 29.81
N ALA A 200 6.94 -17.29 28.99
CA ALA A 200 7.67 -16.05 29.26
C ALA A 200 7.54 -14.98 28.16
N GLY A 201 6.73 -15.21 27.11
CA GLY A 201 6.56 -14.30 25.98
C GLY A 201 5.24 -13.52 25.98
N PRO A 202 5.14 -12.37 25.27
CA PRO A 202 3.87 -11.68 25.10
C PRO A 202 2.88 -12.56 24.34
N ALA A 203 1.61 -12.55 24.74
CA ALA A 203 0.54 -13.20 23.98
C ALA A 203 0.49 -12.64 22.56
N VAL A 204 0.57 -13.51 21.56
CA VAL A 204 0.35 -13.13 20.16
C VAL A 204 -1.03 -13.61 19.77
N TRP A 205 -1.84 -12.67 19.29
CA TRP A 205 -3.16 -12.98 18.75
C TRP A 205 -3.00 -13.83 17.49
N GLY A 206 -3.83 -14.86 17.34
CA GLY A 206 -3.74 -15.79 16.20
C GLY A 206 -3.79 -15.08 14.84
N ASP A 207 -4.57 -14.00 14.74
CA ASP A 207 -4.65 -13.17 13.53
C ASP A 207 -3.29 -12.56 13.16
N THR A 208 -2.55 -12.05 14.16
CA THR A 208 -1.23 -11.45 13.99
C THR A 208 -0.20 -12.48 13.53
N ALA A 209 -0.22 -13.68 14.10
CA ALA A 209 0.68 -14.77 13.72
C ALA A 209 0.41 -15.24 12.28
N LEU A 210 -0.85 -15.47 11.93
CA LEU A 210 -1.25 -15.84 10.56
C LEU A 210 -0.95 -14.72 9.56
N HIS A 211 -1.16 -13.45 9.93
CA HIS A 211 -0.80 -12.31 9.10
C HIS A 211 0.71 -12.25 8.85
N ARG A 212 1.53 -12.39 9.90
CA ARG A 212 3.00 -12.42 9.76
C ARG A 212 3.45 -13.55 8.85
N PHE A 213 2.95 -14.76 9.08
CA PHE A 213 3.25 -15.92 8.25
C PHE A 213 2.85 -15.71 6.78
N ASP A 214 1.70 -15.09 6.52
CA ASP A 214 1.29 -14.70 5.16
C ASP A 214 2.28 -13.72 4.52
N CYS A 215 2.68 -12.68 5.24
CA CYS A 215 3.66 -11.71 4.73
C CYS A 215 5.01 -12.35 4.41
N GLU A 216 5.52 -13.22 5.29
CA GLU A 216 6.76 -13.96 5.07
C GLU A 216 6.69 -14.87 3.84
N ARG A 217 5.56 -15.58 3.65
CA ARG A 217 5.34 -16.43 2.48
C ARG A 217 5.26 -15.68 1.16
N LEU A 218 4.78 -14.45 1.17
CA LEU A 218 4.69 -13.61 -0.03
C LEU A 218 5.99 -12.88 -0.35
N ALA A 219 6.92 -12.83 0.61
CA ALA A 219 8.26 -12.26 0.43
C ALA A 219 9.31 -13.29 -0.04
N ALA A 220 9.03 -14.59 0.13
CA ALA A 220 9.87 -15.71 -0.31
C ALA A 220 9.65 -16.08 -1.78
#